data_AF-A0A7R9F4F4-F1
#
_entry.id   AF-A0A7R9F4F4-F1
#
_cell.length_a   1.000
_cell.length_b   1.000
_cell.length_c   1.000
_cell.angle_alpha   90.00
_cell.angle_beta   90.00
_cell.angle_gamma   90.00
#
_symmetry.space_group_name_H-M   'P 1'
#
loop_
_entity.id
_entity.type
_entity.pdbx_description
1 polymer ?
#
loop_
_entity_poly.entity_id
_entity_poly.type
_entity_poly.pdbx_seq_one_letter_code
_entity_poly.pdbx_strand_id
1 'polypeptide(L)'
;MTGILTPMSSIASNQVHHQSDALDYVATDERDLGQFPRLKFLNVSGNDIISVETSELAGLCQLEQLDLTRNRGLFQDGPSCACLLLSTWIRDKHVELIGNLTFPCQQHESRDRHCNMSDPESEELFSACERGLEVQARRAQAHKTWTIVAISVACCLVLAGVVALGVVRSRRRARRRKTEPKKWQERTLLAEEGGLRSAKPPSP
;
A
#
# COMPACT_ATOMS: atom_id res chain seq x y z
N MET A 1 10.30 8.06 -46.48
CA MET A 1 9.87 8.69 -45.22
C MET A 1 10.06 7.64 -44.14
N THR A 2 11.15 7.74 -43.38
CA THR A 2 11.48 6.82 -42.28
C THR A 2 10.64 7.21 -41.08
N GLY A 3 9.45 6.61 -40.95
CA GLY A 3 8.66 6.71 -39.72
C GLY A 3 9.43 6.02 -38.60
N ILE A 4 9.66 6.75 -37.50
CA ILE A 4 10.30 6.23 -36.30
C ILE A 4 9.37 5.14 -35.74
N LEU A 5 9.83 3.89 -35.73
CA LEU A 5 9.13 2.77 -35.10
C LEU A 5 9.05 3.07 -33.60
N THR A 6 7.85 3.35 -33.09
CA THR A 6 7.64 3.54 -31.65
C THR A 6 7.05 2.27 -31.05
N PRO A 7 7.81 1.50 -30.25
CA PRO A 7 7.25 0.38 -29.48
C PRO A 7 6.28 0.91 -28.41
N MET A 8 5.28 0.10 -28.05
CA MET A 8 4.20 0.52 -27.14
C MET A 8 4.73 1.00 -25.79
N SER A 9 5.78 0.34 -25.30
CA SER A 9 6.57 0.71 -24.11
C SER A 9 6.98 2.19 -24.05
N SER A 10 7.29 2.82 -25.19
CA SER A 10 7.70 4.24 -25.26
C SER A 10 6.54 5.22 -25.07
N ILE A 11 5.32 4.83 -25.45
CA ILE A 11 4.14 5.69 -25.44
C ILE A 11 3.39 5.55 -24.12
N ALA A 12 3.26 4.31 -23.64
CA ALA A 12 2.50 4.02 -22.43
C ALA A 12 3.16 4.65 -21.19
N SER A 13 4.51 4.64 -21.09
CA SER A 13 5.25 5.26 -20.00
C SER A 13 4.91 6.74 -19.78
N ASN A 14 4.70 7.51 -20.84
CA ASN A 14 4.35 8.94 -20.74
C ASN A 14 2.92 9.19 -20.23
N GLN A 15 1.98 8.28 -20.48
CA GLN A 15 0.60 8.41 -20.02
C GLN A 15 0.44 8.00 -18.55
N VAL A 16 1.18 6.98 -18.10
CA VAL A 16 1.03 6.51 -16.71
C VAL A 16 1.67 7.45 -15.68
N HIS A 17 2.63 8.30 -16.07
CA HIS A 17 3.23 9.31 -15.18
C HIS A 17 2.22 10.30 -14.57
N HIS A 18 1.05 10.48 -15.18
CA HIS A 18 0.01 11.36 -14.62
C HIS A 18 -0.88 10.72 -13.54
N GLN A 19 -0.72 9.42 -13.24
CA GLN A 19 -1.70 8.66 -12.45
C GLN A 19 -1.17 8.07 -11.12
N SER A 20 0.13 8.12 -10.80
CA SER A 20 0.69 7.36 -9.66
C SER A 20 1.20 8.20 -8.48
N ASP A 21 0.50 8.12 -7.35
CA ASP A 21 1.04 8.36 -6.01
C ASP A 21 1.65 7.05 -5.46
N ALA A 22 2.95 7.14 -5.13
CA ALA A 22 3.80 6.26 -4.30
C ALA A 22 3.39 4.79 -4.08
N LEU A 23 4.26 3.84 -4.48
CA LEU A 23 4.60 2.65 -3.66
C LEU A 23 5.94 2.01 -4.11
N ASP A 24 6.55 1.37 -3.11
CA ASP A 24 7.90 0.79 -2.99
C ASP A 24 8.36 -0.10 -4.17
N TYR A 25 9.61 0.11 -4.58
CA TYR A 25 10.20 -0.15 -5.89
C TYR A 25 10.73 -1.60 -6.00
N VAL A 26 10.26 -2.37 -6.99
CA VAL A 26 11.03 -3.49 -7.54
C VAL A 26 11.69 -2.95 -8.80
N ALA A 27 13.03 -2.90 -8.79
CA ALA A 27 13.81 -2.39 -9.91
C ALA A 27 13.71 -3.34 -11.11
N THR A 28 12.90 -2.96 -12.10
CA THR A 28 13.01 -3.39 -13.49
C THR A 28 13.09 -2.14 -14.37
N ASP A 29 13.67 -2.30 -15.56
CA ASP A 29 14.07 -1.25 -16.50
C ASP A 29 12.99 -0.15 -16.68
N GLU A 30 13.40 1.11 -16.83
CA GLU A 30 12.56 2.33 -16.81
C GLU A 30 11.50 2.42 -17.95
N ARG A 31 11.32 1.35 -18.74
CA ARG A 31 10.38 1.24 -19.87
C ARG A 31 9.38 0.10 -19.73
N ASP A 32 9.34 -0.58 -18.59
CA ASP A 32 8.39 -1.66 -18.34
C ASP A 32 7.11 -1.17 -17.67
N LEU A 33 5.97 -1.43 -18.32
CA LEU A 33 4.66 -1.25 -17.72
C LEU A 33 4.43 -2.15 -16.49
N GLY A 34 5.32 -3.12 -16.25
CA GLY A 34 5.33 -3.95 -15.05
C GLY A 34 5.44 -3.19 -13.73
N GLN A 35 5.78 -1.91 -13.75
CA GLN A 35 5.72 -1.06 -12.56
C GLN A 35 4.28 -0.72 -12.12
N PHE A 36 3.26 -1.00 -12.93
CA PHE A 36 1.85 -0.72 -12.64
C PHE A 36 0.98 -1.98 -12.53
N PRO A 37 1.28 -2.91 -11.61
CA PRO A 37 0.61 -4.20 -11.54
C PRO A 37 -0.88 -4.10 -11.17
N ARG A 38 -1.33 -2.95 -10.63
CA ARG A 38 -2.73 -2.68 -10.25
C ARG A 38 -3.53 -1.91 -11.30
N LEU A 39 -2.93 -1.57 -12.45
CA LEU A 39 -3.62 -0.81 -13.49
C LEU A 39 -4.76 -1.64 -14.07
N LYS A 40 -5.99 -1.10 -14.02
CA LYS A 40 -7.20 -1.75 -14.55
C LYS A 40 -7.57 -1.28 -15.95
N PHE A 41 -7.22 -0.04 -16.29
CA PHE A 41 -7.61 0.61 -17.53
C PHE A 41 -6.36 1.20 -18.17
N LEU A 42 -6.02 0.75 -19.38
CA LEU A 42 -4.94 1.32 -20.17
C LEU A 42 -5.50 1.92 -21.46
N ASN A 43 -5.33 3.22 -21.64
CA ASN A 43 -5.68 3.89 -22.88
C ASN A 43 -4.43 4.34 -23.62
N VAL A 44 -4.22 3.74 -24.79
CA VAL A 44 -3.15 4.10 -25.73
C VAL A 44 -3.74 4.38 -27.12
N SER A 45 -4.99 4.83 -27.16
CA SER A 45 -5.68 5.18 -28.39
C SER A 45 -5.08 6.41 -29.07
N GLY A 46 -5.22 6.46 -30.40
CA GLY A 46 -4.82 7.63 -31.19
C GLY A 46 -3.30 7.81 -31.33
N ASN A 47 -2.54 6.75 -31.10
CA ASN A 47 -1.10 6.72 -31.31
C ASN A 47 -0.75 6.02 -32.64
N ASP A 48 0.54 5.84 -32.89
CA ASP A 48 1.05 5.13 -34.07
C ASP A 48 1.65 3.77 -33.68
N ILE A 49 0.95 3.01 -32.82
CA ILE A 49 1.37 1.67 -32.41
C ILE A 49 1.20 0.71 -33.59
N ILE A 50 2.26 -0.05 -33.89
CA ILE A 50 2.31 -1.00 -35.02
C ILE A 50 2.15 -2.45 -34.54
N SER A 51 2.67 -2.77 -33.36
CA SER A 51 2.52 -4.06 -32.71
C SER A 51 2.54 -3.87 -31.19
N VAL A 52 1.93 -4.82 -30.48
CA VAL A 52 2.01 -4.91 -29.02
C VAL A 52 2.50 -6.32 -28.71
N GLU A 53 3.56 -6.41 -27.93
CA GLU A 53 4.05 -7.69 -27.43
C GLU A 53 3.35 -8.04 -26.12
N THR A 54 3.12 -9.32 -25.91
CA THR A 54 2.48 -9.85 -24.69
C THR A 54 3.32 -9.59 -23.44
N SER A 55 4.65 -9.52 -23.58
CA SER A 55 5.59 -9.18 -22.51
C SER A 55 5.38 -7.76 -22.00
N GLU A 56 5.08 -6.81 -22.89
CA GLU A 56 4.79 -5.40 -22.55
C GLU A 56 3.51 -5.26 -21.71
N LEU A 57 2.56 -6.21 -21.81
CA LEU A 57 1.31 -6.21 -21.06
C LEU A 57 1.33 -7.17 -19.85
N ALA A 58 2.22 -8.16 -19.84
CA ALA A 58 2.26 -9.20 -18.82
C ALA A 58 2.43 -8.65 -17.40
N GLY A 59 3.16 -7.54 -17.26
CA GLY A 59 3.34 -6.84 -15.99
C GLY A 59 2.10 -6.10 -15.47
N LEU A 60 1.02 -6.02 -16.26
CA LEU A 60 -0.26 -5.41 -15.89
C LEU A 60 -1.28 -6.50 -15.49
N CYS A 61 -0.95 -7.32 -14.51
CA CYS A 61 -1.75 -8.50 -14.14
C CYS A 61 -3.13 -8.22 -13.49
N GLN A 62 -3.56 -6.96 -13.43
CA GLN A 62 -4.92 -6.54 -13.04
C GLN A 62 -5.63 -5.75 -14.15
N LEU A 63 -5.09 -5.75 -15.37
CA LEU A 63 -5.67 -5.04 -16.50
C LEU A 63 -7.02 -5.67 -16.85
N GLU A 64 -8.06 -4.84 -16.88
CA GLU A 64 -9.42 -5.22 -17.22
C GLU A 64 -9.82 -4.65 -18.59
N GLN A 65 -9.34 -3.45 -18.94
CA GLN A 65 -9.69 -2.78 -20.19
C GLN A 65 -8.47 -2.19 -20.90
N LEU A 66 -8.43 -2.39 -22.22
CA LEU A 66 -7.37 -1.90 -23.10
C LEU A 66 -7.96 -1.16 -24.31
N ASP A 67 -7.66 0.12 -24.43
CA ASP A 67 -8.02 0.94 -25.59
C ASP A 67 -6.83 1.08 -26.54
N LEU A 68 -6.90 0.33 -27.65
CA LEU A 68 -5.95 0.41 -28.78
C LEU A 68 -6.57 1.15 -29.98
N THR A 69 -7.71 1.81 -29.83
CA THR A 69 -8.43 2.42 -30.95
C THR A 69 -7.60 3.50 -31.64
N ARG A 70 -7.87 3.76 -32.92
CA ARG A 70 -7.20 4.82 -33.69
C ARG A 70 -5.67 4.65 -33.84
N ASN A 71 -5.11 3.46 -33.60
CA ASN A 71 -3.74 3.10 -33.97
C ASN A 71 -3.71 2.56 -35.40
N ARG A 72 -3.29 3.40 -36.36
CA ARG A 72 -3.44 3.10 -37.81
C ARG A 72 -2.51 2.00 -38.31
N GLY A 73 -1.35 1.84 -37.67
CA GLY A 73 -0.33 0.85 -38.03
C GLY A 73 -0.51 -0.52 -37.38
N LEU A 74 -1.47 -0.67 -36.45
CA LEU A 74 -1.57 -1.84 -35.60
C LEU A 74 -1.86 -3.10 -36.44
N PHE A 75 -0.86 -3.98 -36.52
CA PHE A 75 -0.85 -5.21 -37.33
C PHE A 75 -1.17 -4.98 -38.81
N GLN A 76 -0.81 -3.81 -39.35
CA GLN A 76 -1.09 -3.44 -40.73
C GLN A 76 -0.36 -4.31 -41.76
N ASP A 77 0.80 -4.89 -41.39
CA ASP A 77 1.60 -5.78 -42.24
C ASP A 77 1.01 -7.20 -42.38
N GLY A 78 -0.19 -7.43 -41.85
CA GLY A 78 -0.92 -8.68 -41.96
C GLY A 78 -0.73 -9.60 -40.74
N PRO A 79 -1.21 -10.85 -40.84
CA PRO A 79 -1.19 -11.78 -39.72
C PRO A 79 0.25 -12.12 -39.30
N SER A 80 0.60 -11.66 -38.11
CA SER A 80 1.88 -11.93 -37.46
C SER A 80 1.68 -12.83 -36.23
N CYS A 81 2.75 -13.50 -35.78
CA CYS A 81 2.69 -14.23 -34.52
C CYS A 81 2.36 -13.29 -33.36
N ALA A 82 2.88 -12.06 -33.35
CA ALA A 82 2.52 -11.06 -32.34
C ALA A 82 1.01 -10.77 -32.30
N CYS A 83 0.34 -10.65 -33.46
CA CYS A 83 -1.12 -10.47 -33.54
C CYS A 83 -1.85 -11.65 -32.88
N LEU A 84 -1.45 -12.88 -33.25
CA LEU A 84 -2.05 -14.10 -32.71
C LEU A 84 -1.82 -14.23 -31.21
N LEU A 85 -0.57 -14.08 -30.74
CA LEU A 85 -0.19 -14.14 -29.33
C LEU A 85 -0.96 -13.10 -28.50
N LEU A 86 -1.03 -11.84 -28.97
CA LEU A 86 -1.77 -10.79 -28.30
C LEU A 86 -3.26 -11.14 -28.22
N SER A 87 -3.87 -11.56 -29.34
CA SER A 87 -5.29 -11.91 -29.37
C SER A 87 -5.62 -13.07 -28.44
N THR A 88 -4.73 -14.06 -28.30
CA THR A 88 -4.90 -15.16 -27.35
C THR A 88 -4.69 -14.71 -25.93
N TRP A 89 -3.67 -13.90 -25.65
CA TRP A 89 -3.39 -13.39 -24.32
C TRP A 89 -4.56 -12.53 -23.78
N ILE A 90 -5.10 -11.62 -24.61
CA ILE A 90 -6.27 -10.80 -24.27
C ILE A 90 -7.45 -11.68 -23.87
N ARG A 91 -7.71 -12.74 -24.65
CA ARG A 91 -8.81 -13.68 -24.38
C ARG A 91 -8.56 -14.48 -23.11
N ASP A 92 -7.36 -15.01 -22.94
CA ASP A 92 -7.00 -15.92 -21.85
C ASP A 92 -6.92 -15.18 -20.51
N LYS A 93 -6.52 -13.91 -20.51
CA LYS A 93 -6.49 -13.04 -19.32
C LYS A 93 -7.77 -12.20 -19.15
N HIS A 94 -8.79 -12.43 -19.98
CA HIS A 94 -10.09 -11.76 -19.91
C HIS A 94 -10.03 -10.22 -19.97
N VAL A 95 -9.12 -9.66 -20.78
CA VAL A 95 -9.02 -8.22 -21.01
C VAL A 95 -10.06 -7.77 -22.05
N GLU A 96 -10.84 -6.75 -21.71
CA GLU A 96 -11.82 -6.15 -22.61
C GLU A 96 -11.16 -5.11 -23.51
N LEU A 97 -11.35 -5.24 -24.83
CA LEU A 97 -10.93 -4.21 -25.78
C LEU A 97 -11.99 -3.13 -25.88
N ILE A 98 -11.57 -1.88 -25.69
CA ILE A 98 -12.46 -0.73 -25.86
C ILE A 98 -12.65 -0.45 -27.36
N GLY A 99 -13.90 -0.23 -27.74
CA GLY A 99 -14.29 0.00 -29.13
C GLY A 99 -14.46 -1.31 -29.91
N ASN A 100 -15.02 -1.20 -31.12
CA ASN A 100 -15.23 -2.37 -31.99
C ASN A 100 -13.93 -2.75 -32.72
N LEU A 101 -12.88 -3.04 -31.94
CA LEU A 101 -11.57 -3.46 -32.44
C LEU A 101 -11.62 -4.94 -32.80
N THR A 102 -11.49 -5.23 -34.10
CA THR A 102 -11.33 -6.59 -34.61
C THR A 102 -9.96 -6.72 -35.24
N PHE A 103 -9.11 -7.61 -34.71
CA PHE A 103 -7.82 -7.91 -35.32
C PHE A 103 -8.00 -8.96 -36.43
N PRO A 104 -7.59 -8.69 -37.68
CA PRO A 104 -7.57 -9.70 -38.73
C PRO A 104 -6.34 -10.62 -38.58
N CYS A 105 -6.17 -11.25 -37.42
CA CYS A 105 -5.10 -12.23 -37.18
C CYS A 105 -5.49 -13.58 -37.82
N GLN A 106 -5.43 -13.71 -39.15
CA GLN A 106 -5.68 -14.99 -39.82
C GLN A 106 -4.36 -15.70 -40.16
N GLN A 107 -4.13 -16.92 -39.66
CA GLN A 107 -3.00 -17.72 -40.13
C GLN A 107 -3.14 -17.94 -41.65
N HIS A 108 -2.20 -17.41 -42.43
CA HIS A 108 -2.12 -17.75 -43.84
C HIS A 108 -1.64 -19.21 -43.95
N GLU A 109 -2.43 -20.08 -44.60
CA GLU A 109 -2.13 -21.51 -44.84
C GLU A 109 -0.86 -21.78 -45.69
N SER A 110 -0.15 -20.74 -46.12
CA SER A 110 1.05 -20.87 -46.94
C SER A 110 2.27 -21.19 -46.07
N ARG A 111 2.68 -22.46 -46.10
CA ARG A 111 4.01 -23.05 -45.76
C ARG A 111 4.90 -22.20 -44.85
N ASP A 112 5.10 -22.71 -43.63
CA ASP A 112 6.23 -22.40 -42.73
C ASP A 112 6.13 -21.17 -41.81
N ARG A 113 4.98 -20.90 -41.18
CA ARG A 113 4.95 -20.15 -39.91
C ARG A 113 4.00 -20.76 -38.89
N HIS A 114 4.42 -21.89 -38.30
CA HIS A 114 3.82 -22.32 -37.04
C HIS A 114 4.25 -21.31 -35.96
N CYS A 115 3.36 -20.42 -35.57
CA CYS A 115 3.56 -19.65 -34.35
C CYS A 115 3.49 -20.65 -33.19
N ASN A 116 4.58 -20.76 -32.42
CA ASN A 116 4.50 -21.44 -31.14
C ASN A 116 3.58 -20.58 -30.26
N MET A 117 2.37 -21.06 -30.00
CA MET A 117 1.37 -20.35 -29.20
C MET A 117 1.77 -20.31 -27.71
N SER A 118 2.88 -20.95 -27.34
CA SER A 118 3.47 -20.85 -26.01
C SER A 118 4.43 -19.67 -25.97
N ASP A 119 4.04 -18.65 -25.21
CA ASP A 119 4.91 -17.54 -24.80
C ASP A 119 5.23 -17.68 -23.29
N PRO A 120 6.23 -18.51 -22.95
CA PRO A 120 6.55 -18.80 -21.56
C PRO A 120 7.07 -17.57 -20.82
N GLU A 121 7.70 -16.63 -21.53
CA GLU A 121 8.24 -15.41 -20.94
C GLU A 121 7.12 -14.52 -20.41
N SER A 122 6.11 -14.23 -21.23
CA SER A 122 4.96 -13.43 -20.80
C SER A 122 4.16 -14.10 -19.68
N GLU A 123 4.06 -15.44 -19.69
CA GLU A 123 3.38 -16.16 -18.61
C GLU A 123 4.17 -16.10 -17.30
N GLU A 124 5.51 -16.20 -17.37
CA GLU A 124 6.37 -16.03 -16.21
C GLU A 124 6.25 -14.60 -15.64
N LEU A 125 6.30 -13.57 -16.49
CA LEU A 125 6.12 -12.17 -16.10
C LEU A 125 4.74 -11.93 -15.45
N PHE A 126 3.68 -12.48 -16.03
CA PHE A 126 2.33 -12.36 -15.49
C PHE A 126 2.21 -13.01 -14.12
N SER A 127 2.68 -14.25 -13.98
CA SER A 127 2.65 -14.96 -12.70
C SER A 127 3.56 -14.32 -11.62
N ALA A 128 4.66 -13.69 -12.04
CA ALA A 128 5.51 -12.91 -11.14
C ALA A 128 4.78 -11.65 -10.66
N CYS A 129 4.06 -10.96 -11.54
CA CYS A 129 3.23 -9.82 -11.19
C CYS A 129 2.14 -10.18 -10.17
N GLU A 130 1.38 -11.26 -10.40
CA GLU A 130 0.32 -11.70 -9.49
C GLU A 130 0.86 -12.02 -8.10
N ARG A 131 1.96 -12.79 -8.03
CA ARG A 131 2.65 -13.07 -6.77
C ARG A 131 3.12 -11.80 -6.07
N GLY A 132 3.63 -10.84 -6.84
CA GLY A 132 4.03 -9.53 -6.34
C GLY A 132 2.87 -8.79 -5.66
N LEU A 133 1.70 -8.76 -6.30
CA LEU A 133 0.50 -8.15 -5.74
C LEU A 133 0.02 -8.83 -4.46
N GLU A 134 0.02 -10.15 -4.43
CA GLU A 134 -0.35 -10.90 -3.22
C GLU A 134 0.56 -10.57 -2.04
N VAL A 135 1.87 -10.53 -2.29
CA VAL A 135 2.86 -10.17 -1.25
C VAL A 135 2.64 -8.73 -0.77
N GLN A 136 2.42 -7.79 -1.68
CA GLN A 136 2.11 -6.41 -1.32
C GLN A 136 0.81 -6.30 -0.51
N ALA A 137 -0.24 -7.05 -0.89
CA ALA A 137 -1.51 -7.06 -0.16
C ALA A 137 -1.33 -7.60 1.27
N ARG A 138 -0.55 -8.68 1.44
CA ARG A 138 -0.20 -9.23 2.77
C ARG A 138 0.59 -8.24 3.61
N ARG A 139 1.57 -7.54 3.03
CA ARG A 139 2.33 -6.49 3.72
C ARG A 139 1.43 -5.33 4.15
N ALA A 140 0.53 -4.88 3.27
CA ALA A 140 -0.44 -3.82 3.60
C ALA A 140 -1.38 -4.23 4.74
N GLN A 141 -1.81 -5.49 4.78
CA GLN A 141 -2.59 -6.03 5.91
C GLN A 141 -1.76 -6.10 7.20
N ALA A 142 -0.49 -6.51 7.12
CA ALA A 142 0.40 -6.55 8.28
C ALA A 142 0.58 -5.14 8.88
N HIS A 143 0.79 -4.10 8.08
CA HIS A 143 0.89 -2.75 8.62
C HIS A 143 -0.34 -2.34 9.45
N LYS A 144 -1.55 -2.72 9.03
CA LYS A 144 -2.78 -2.46 9.79
C LYS A 144 -2.80 -3.23 11.12
N THR A 145 -2.46 -4.52 11.11
CA THR A 145 -2.47 -5.34 12.33
C THR A 145 -1.43 -4.86 13.34
N TRP A 146 -0.21 -4.58 12.89
CA TRP A 146 0.86 -4.07 13.74
C TRP A 146 0.53 -2.69 14.30
N THR A 147 -0.16 -1.83 13.54
CA THR A 147 -0.62 -0.52 14.03
C THR A 147 -1.66 -0.68 15.14
N ILE A 148 -2.64 -1.57 14.98
CA ILE A 148 -3.66 -1.84 16.00
C ILE A 148 -3.01 -2.40 17.28
N VAL A 149 -2.08 -3.34 17.15
CA VAL A 149 -1.34 -3.92 18.27
C VAL A 149 -0.51 -2.86 18.99
N ALA A 150 0.19 -1.99 18.26
CA ALA A 150 0.97 -0.92 18.87
C ALA A 150 0.09 0.05 19.68
N ILE A 151 -1.07 0.43 19.12
CA ILE A 151 -2.04 1.31 19.80
C ILE A 151 -2.59 0.64 21.07
N SER A 152 -2.95 -0.65 21.01
CA SER A 152 -3.52 -1.36 22.16
C SER A 152 -2.51 -1.49 23.30
N VAL A 153 -1.24 -1.81 22.98
CA VAL A 153 -0.15 -1.88 23.96
C VAL A 153 0.09 -0.50 24.59
N ALA A 154 0.13 0.56 23.79
CA ALA A 154 0.30 1.92 24.31
C ALA A 154 -0.83 2.33 25.26
N CYS A 155 -2.10 2.06 24.90
CA CYS A 155 -3.25 2.31 25.76
C CYS A 155 -3.17 1.55 27.10
N CYS A 156 -2.80 0.27 27.08
CA CYS A 156 -2.63 -0.54 28.28
C CYS A 156 -1.55 0.02 29.21
N LEU A 157 -0.40 0.46 28.66
CA LEU A 157 0.69 1.05 29.43
C LEU A 157 0.27 2.38 30.08
N VAL A 158 -0.46 3.23 29.36
CA VAL A 158 -0.99 4.50 29.90
C VAL A 158 -1.96 4.24 31.05
N LEU A 159 -2.90 3.30 30.90
CA LEU A 159 -3.86 2.94 31.94
C LEU A 159 -3.16 2.38 33.19
N ALA A 160 -2.19 1.48 33.01
CA ALA A 160 -1.39 0.94 34.11
C ALA A 160 -0.62 2.06 34.85
N GLY A 161 -0.04 3.01 34.10
CA GLY A 161 0.62 4.19 34.66
C GLY A 161 -0.31 5.08 35.49
N VAL A 162 -1.52 5.36 34.99
CA VAL A 162 -2.55 6.14 35.71
C VAL A 162 -2.97 5.44 37.00
N VAL A 163 -3.22 4.13 36.95
CA VAL A 163 -3.57 3.33 38.13
C VAL A 163 -2.43 3.34 39.15
N ALA A 164 -1.19 3.12 38.73
CA ALA A 164 -0.03 3.16 39.60
C ALA A 164 0.13 4.54 40.27
N LEU A 165 -0.01 5.63 39.52
CA LEU A 165 0.01 6.99 40.06
C LEU A 165 -1.13 7.24 41.05
N GLY A 166 -2.33 6.73 40.78
CA GLY A 166 -3.49 6.78 41.66
C GLY A 166 -3.23 6.06 42.99
N VAL A 167 -2.68 4.84 42.95
CA VAL A 167 -2.29 4.05 44.12
C VAL A 167 -1.19 4.75 44.93
N VAL A 168 -0.18 5.32 44.27
CA VAL A 168 0.88 6.06 44.96
C VAL A 168 0.32 7.32 45.63
N ARG A 169 -0.56 8.07 44.96
CA ARG A 169 -1.21 9.26 45.53
C ARG A 169 -2.12 8.89 46.71
N SER A 170 -2.91 7.82 46.62
CA SER A 170 -3.80 7.38 47.70
C SER A 170 -2.99 6.94 48.92
N ARG A 171 -1.91 6.17 48.73
CA ARG A 171 -0.98 5.78 49.79
C ARG A 171 -0.30 7.00 50.44
N ARG A 172 0.15 7.98 49.65
CA ARG A 172 0.72 9.24 50.18
C ARG A 172 -0.31 10.04 51.00
N ARG A 173 -1.55 10.16 50.52
CA ARG A 173 -2.65 10.81 51.26
C ARG A 173 -2.96 10.10 52.57
N ALA A 174 -3.03 8.77 52.56
CA ALA A 174 -3.26 7.97 53.77
C ALA A 174 -2.12 8.13 54.81
N ARG A 175 -0.86 8.19 54.35
CA ARG A 175 0.28 8.48 55.25
C ARG A 175 0.19 9.88 55.85
N ARG A 176 -0.16 10.92 55.07
CA ARG A 176 -0.37 12.28 55.60
C ARG A 176 -1.44 12.34 56.68
N ARG A 177 -2.55 11.61 56.52
CA ARG A 177 -3.62 11.53 57.54
C ARG A 177 -3.15 10.92 58.86
N LYS A 178 -2.11 10.07 58.88
CA LYS A 178 -1.59 9.43 60.11
C LYS A 178 -0.58 10.29 60.88
N THR A 179 0.09 11.25 60.23
CA THR A 179 1.05 12.16 60.89
C THR A 179 0.40 13.42 61.47
N GLU A 180 -0.74 13.86 60.95
CA GLU A 180 -1.53 14.98 61.50
C GLU A 180 -2.04 14.78 62.95
N PRO A 181 -2.59 13.62 63.38
CA PRO A 181 -3.17 13.47 64.72
C PRO A 181 -2.15 13.58 65.86
N LYS A 182 -0.87 13.25 65.62
CA LYS A 182 0.18 13.37 66.66
C LYS A 182 0.57 14.82 66.94
N LYS A 183 0.53 15.70 65.94
CA LYS A 183 0.84 17.13 66.11
C LYS A 183 -0.25 17.89 66.88
N TRP A 184 -1.51 17.44 66.82
CA TRP A 184 -2.58 18.02 67.64
C TRP A 184 -2.40 17.68 69.13
N GLN A 185 -2.05 16.43 69.46
CA GLN A 185 -1.78 16.02 70.85
C GLN A 185 -0.58 16.75 71.49
N GLU A 186 0.54 16.92 70.75
CA GLU A 186 1.69 17.69 71.25
C GLU A 186 1.36 19.18 71.46
N ARG A 187 0.54 19.79 70.59
CA ARG A 187 0.13 21.20 70.73
C ARG A 187 -0.83 21.41 71.90
N THR A 188 -1.71 20.47 72.20
CA THR A 188 -2.58 20.54 73.40
C THR A 188 -1.79 20.39 74.70
N LEU A 189 -0.78 19.51 74.74
CA LEU A 189 0.06 19.34 75.93
C LEU A 189 0.93 20.57 76.22
N LEU A 190 1.51 21.19 75.19
CA LEU A 190 2.27 22.44 75.34
C LEU A 190 1.41 23.66 75.73
N ALA A 191 0.12 23.67 75.36
CA ALA A 191 -0.82 24.71 75.77
C ALA A 191 -1.24 24.58 77.25
N GLU A 192 -1.33 23.35 77.77
CA GLU A 192 -1.67 23.08 79.17
C GLU A 192 -0.51 23.46 80.12
N GLU A 193 0.74 23.19 79.73
CA GLU A 193 1.92 23.61 80.52
C GLU A 193 2.18 25.13 80.49
N GLY A 194 1.71 25.83 79.45
CA GLY A 194 1.80 27.30 79.36
C GLY A 194 0.77 28.04 80.22
N GLY A 195 -0.39 27.43 80.51
CA GLY A 195 -1.47 28.03 81.29
C GLY A 195 -1.25 28.01 82.81
N LEU A 196 -0.44 27.08 83.33
CA LEU A 196 -0.28 26.88 84.78
C LEU A 196 0.73 27.82 85.46
N ARG A 197 1.41 28.71 84.73
CA ARG A 197 2.44 29.62 85.29
C ARG A 197 1.93 31.04 85.64
N SER A 198 0.63 31.30 85.63
CA SER A 198 0.05 32.62 85.93
C SER A 198 -0.90 32.61 87.14
N ALA A 199 -0.43 32.11 88.28
CA ALA A 199 -1.10 32.34 89.56
C ALA A 199 -0.06 32.90 90.55
N LYS A 200 0.02 34.23 90.63
CA LYS A 200 0.79 34.95 91.64
C LYS A 200 -0.05 35.01 92.93
N PRO A 201 0.41 34.44 94.05
CA PRO A 201 -0.33 34.56 95.31
C PRO A 201 -0.20 35.98 95.88
N PRO A 202 -1.26 36.57 96.45
CA PRO A 202 -1.16 37.81 97.20
C PRO A 202 -0.43 37.57 98.53
N SER A 203 0.56 38.41 98.77
CA SER A 203 1.42 38.53 99.94
C SER A 203 0.68 39.02 101.20
N PRO A 204 1.23 38.75 102.41
CA PRO A 204 0.51 38.63 103.68
C PRO A 204 -0.11 39.90 104.24
#